data_AF-A0A959N584-F1
#
_entry.id   AF-A0A959N584-F1
#
_cell.length_a   1.000
_cell.length_b   1.000
_cell.length_c   1.000
_cell.angle_alpha   90.00
_cell.angle_beta   90.00
_cell.angle_gamma   90.00
#
_symmetry.space_group_name_H-M   'P 1'
#
loop_
_entity.id
_entity.type
_entity.pdbx_description
1 polymer ?
#
loop_
_entity_poly.entity_id
_entity_poly.type
_entity_poly.pdbx_seq_one_letter_code
_entity_poly.pdbx_strand_id
1 'polypeptide(L)'
;MKKNILFTIFIVIGILVNSCSNDEDNPVQNNSNFSETPLANSQFDSSNFGIYKGVIAGSSGYVMVNVNNDNSISAKLVIDGIIYDFTSSQTIQQNQQTTIYFVSEGNSFTYRVSATGTNPTVSNIDISGHPNAAIILVKETSTTLVKCYEGTFSGDDTGIFNALFYGNMIKGQARNVKNEYFILNGTVTNNQISASGSASSGATYQGILNGNSFSGNWSNTVFNIQGTFSGNRTF
;
A
#
# COMPACT_ATOMS: atom_id res chain seq x y z
N MET A 1 -9.14 9.36 -91.81
CA MET A 1 -7.84 9.56 -91.11
C MET A 1 -8.19 10.12 -89.73
N LYS A 2 -7.89 9.55 -88.56
CA LYS A 2 -6.86 8.62 -88.08
C LYS A 2 -7.47 7.56 -87.14
N LYS A 3 -6.84 6.38 -87.09
CA LYS A 3 -7.04 5.29 -86.12
C LYS A 3 -6.28 5.58 -84.81
N ASN A 4 -6.72 4.94 -83.71
CA ASN A 4 -5.96 4.16 -82.70
C ASN A 4 -6.76 4.16 -81.37
N ILE A 5 -7.49 3.10 -80.99
CA ILE A 5 -7.12 1.83 -80.31
C ILE A 5 -6.56 2.00 -78.87
N LEU A 6 -7.12 1.18 -77.97
CA LEU A 6 -6.69 0.67 -76.64
C LEU A 6 -7.55 1.19 -75.46
N PHE A 7 -8.50 0.45 -74.89
CA PHE A 7 -8.43 -0.80 -74.08
C PHE A 7 -7.74 -0.61 -72.73
N THR A 8 -8.50 -0.63 -71.62
CA THR A 8 -8.16 -1.04 -70.21
C THR A 8 -9.41 -0.74 -69.35
N ILE A 9 -10.31 -1.68 -69.03
CA ILE A 9 -10.29 -2.66 -67.92
C ILE A 9 -10.15 -2.06 -66.51
N PHE A 10 -11.17 -2.37 -65.69
CA PHE A 10 -11.19 -2.44 -64.22
C PHE A 10 -11.15 -1.15 -63.39
N ILE A 11 -12.22 -0.92 -62.62
CA ILE A 11 -12.25 -1.11 -61.15
C ILE A 11 -13.64 -0.72 -60.62
N VAL A 12 -14.37 -1.73 -60.13
CA VAL A 12 -15.46 -1.57 -59.17
C VAL A 12 -14.79 -1.59 -57.80
N ILE A 13 -14.78 -0.46 -57.09
CA ILE A 13 -14.43 -0.42 -55.67
C ILE A 13 -15.61 0.18 -54.91
N GLY A 14 -16.11 -0.65 -54.00
CA GLY A 14 -17.30 -0.43 -53.21
C GLY A 14 -17.17 0.77 -52.28
N ILE A 15 -18.30 1.44 -52.15
CA ILE A 15 -18.57 2.45 -51.14
C ILE A 15 -18.70 1.70 -49.81
N LEU A 16 -17.68 1.79 -48.95
CA LEU A 16 -17.78 1.50 -47.53
C LEU A 16 -17.47 2.78 -46.77
N VAL A 17 -18.52 3.37 -46.22
CA VAL A 17 -18.48 4.49 -45.28
C VAL A 17 -17.95 3.98 -43.93
N ASN A 18 -16.68 4.21 -43.64
CA ASN A 18 -16.15 4.10 -42.28
C ASN A 18 -16.31 5.45 -41.59
N SER A 19 -17.32 5.50 -40.70
CA SER A 19 -17.47 6.54 -39.70
C SER A 19 -16.32 6.43 -38.69
N CYS A 20 -15.56 7.51 -38.50
CA CYS A 20 -14.76 7.69 -37.30
C CYS A 20 -15.72 7.74 -36.10
N SER A 21 -15.53 6.89 -35.09
CA SER A 21 -15.62 7.36 -33.72
C SER A 21 -14.18 7.56 -33.27
N ASN A 22 -13.81 8.81 -33.02
CA ASN A 22 -12.68 9.07 -32.15
C ASN A 22 -13.10 8.49 -30.80
N ASP A 23 -12.45 7.41 -30.38
CA ASP A 23 -12.53 6.98 -29.00
C ASP A 23 -11.77 8.05 -28.21
N GLU A 24 -12.52 9.05 -27.74
CA GLU A 24 -12.10 9.85 -26.61
C GLU A 24 -11.95 8.85 -25.46
N ASP A 25 -10.69 8.52 -25.14
CA ASP A 25 -10.33 7.87 -23.89
C ASP A 25 -10.93 8.71 -22.76
N ASN A 26 -12.13 8.32 -22.33
CA ASN A 26 -12.69 8.83 -21.09
C ASN A 26 -11.65 8.54 -20.01
N PRO A 27 -11.09 9.56 -19.34
CA PRO A 27 -10.22 9.28 -18.22
C PRO A 27 -11.05 8.48 -17.24
N VAL A 28 -10.61 7.25 -16.95
CA VAL A 28 -11.17 6.42 -15.90
C VAL A 28 -11.10 7.25 -14.62
N GLN A 29 -12.21 7.88 -14.24
CA GLN A 29 -12.37 8.49 -12.94
C GLN A 29 -12.41 7.34 -11.93
N ASN A 30 -11.24 6.95 -11.44
CA ASN A 30 -11.10 6.16 -10.23
C ASN A 30 -11.50 7.05 -9.05
N ASN A 31 -12.78 7.38 -8.92
CA ASN A 31 -13.37 7.87 -7.68
C ASN A 31 -13.47 6.69 -6.69
N SER A 32 -12.31 6.20 -6.27
CA SER A 32 -12.21 5.45 -5.02
C SER A 32 -12.42 6.47 -3.90
N ASN A 33 -13.65 6.56 -3.39
CA ASN A 33 -13.94 7.35 -2.20
C ASN A 33 -13.31 6.64 -0.99
N PHE A 34 -12.01 6.84 -0.76
CA PHE A 34 -11.35 6.40 0.45
C PHE A 34 -11.92 7.10 1.67
N SER A 35 -11.94 6.43 2.82
CA SER A 35 -12.40 7.06 4.07
C SER A 35 -11.49 8.23 4.43
N GLU A 36 -12.08 9.40 4.71
CA GLU A 36 -11.34 10.58 5.21
C GLU A 36 -11.53 10.80 6.72
N THR A 37 -12.20 9.87 7.40
CA THR A 37 -12.38 9.91 8.85
C THR A 37 -11.79 8.65 9.51
N PRO A 38 -11.15 8.77 10.69
CA PRO A 38 -10.72 7.62 11.47
C PRO A 38 -11.89 6.70 11.84
N LEU A 39 -11.61 5.40 11.93
CA LEU A 39 -12.53 4.37 12.43
C LEU A 39 -12.36 4.10 13.93
N ALA A 40 -11.27 4.60 14.51
CA ALA A 40 -10.94 4.38 15.91
C ALA A 40 -11.91 5.10 16.86
N ASN A 41 -12.34 4.38 17.89
CA ASN A 41 -13.15 4.95 18.97
C ASN A 41 -12.25 5.69 19.96
N SER A 42 -12.58 6.96 20.23
CA SER A 42 -11.82 7.85 21.13
C SER A 42 -11.55 7.26 22.52
N GLN A 43 -12.44 6.41 23.04
CA GLN A 43 -12.25 5.76 24.35
C GLN A 43 -11.03 4.81 24.40
N PHE A 44 -10.50 4.40 23.23
CA PHE A 44 -9.41 3.45 23.11
C PHE A 44 -8.09 4.07 22.62
N ASP A 45 -8.04 5.39 22.42
CA ASP A 45 -6.87 6.08 21.86
C ASP A 45 -5.58 5.84 22.65
N SER A 46 -5.67 5.65 23.98
CA SER A 46 -4.52 5.42 24.86
C SER A 46 -4.42 3.99 25.41
N SER A 47 -5.03 3.01 24.74
CA SER A 47 -5.06 1.60 25.18
C SER A 47 -4.68 0.62 24.06
N ASN A 48 -4.45 -0.64 24.41
CA ASN A 48 -4.27 -1.75 23.46
C ASN A 48 -5.52 -2.03 22.60
N PHE A 49 -6.71 -1.57 22.99
CA PHE A 49 -7.91 -1.68 22.17
C PHE A 49 -7.91 -0.65 21.03
N GLY A 50 -8.73 -0.83 20.00
CA GLY A 50 -8.89 0.10 18.89
C GLY A 50 -8.50 -0.49 17.53
N ILE A 51 -8.22 0.40 16.58
CA ILE A 51 -7.91 0.06 15.18
C ILE A 51 -6.42 0.24 14.91
N TYR A 52 -5.83 -0.73 14.21
CA TYR A 52 -4.46 -0.69 13.73
C TYR A 52 -4.45 -0.95 12.24
N LYS A 53 -3.74 -0.11 11.48
CA LYS A 53 -3.70 -0.20 10.03
C LYS A 53 -2.25 -0.35 9.58
N GLY A 54 -2.05 -1.06 8.48
CA GLY A 54 -0.73 -1.43 8.04
C GLY A 54 -0.63 -1.80 6.58
N VAL A 55 0.60 -1.98 6.15
CA VAL A 55 0.96 -2.49 4.81
C VAL A 55 1.83 -3.72 4.94
N ILE A 56 1.77 -4.58 3.93
CA ILE A 56 2.59 -5.79 3.80
C ILE A 56 3.68 -5.56 2.75
N ALA A 57 4.87 -6.13 2.95
CA ALA A 57 5.87 -6.29 1.90
C ALA A 57 6.24 -7.77 1.80
N GLY A 58 6.42 -8.25 0.57
CA GLY A 58 6.41 -9.68 0.26
C GLY A 58 5.63 -9.92 -1.02
N SER A 59 4.42 -9.37 -1.00
CA SER A 59 3.60 -8.87 -2.11
C SER A 59 3.18 -7.43 -1.75
N SER A 60 2.14 -6.88 -2.39
CA SER A 60 1.53 -5.60 -2.01
C SER A 60 0.11 -5.79 -1.49
N GLY A 61 -0.22 -4.97 -0.49
CA GLY A 61 -1.49 -5.04 0.19
C GLY A 61 -1.55 -4.21 1.47
N TYR A 62 -2.69 -4.27 2.13
CA TYR A 62 -2.92 -3.62 3.42
C TYR A 62 -3.57 -4.57 4.42
N VAL A 63 -3.39 -4.24 5.70
CA VAL A 63 -3.99 -4.96 6.82
C VAL A 63 -4.68 -3.97 7.75
N MET A 64 -5.84 -4.36 8.26
CA MET A 64 -6.53 -3.67 9.36
C MET A 64 -6.77 -4.67 10.48
N VAL A 65 -6.26 -4.39 11.67
CA VAL A 65 -6.52 -5.16 12.89
C VAL A 65 -7.47 -4.37 13.77
N ASN A 66 -8.53 -5.02 14.21
CA ASN A 66 -9.48 -4.52 15.19
C ASN A 66 -9.29 -5.29 16.51
N VAL A 67 -8.98 -4.56 17.57
CA VAL A 67 -8.87 -5.10 18.93
C VAL A 67 -9.97 -4.46 19.77
N ASN A 68 -11.15 -5.08 19.81
CA ASN A 68 -12.29 -4.65 20.61
C ASN A 68 -12.70 -3.17 20.40
N ASN A 69 -12.44 -2.58 19.23
CA ASN A 69 -12.94 -1.24 18.91
C ASN A 69 -14.48 -1.19 18.91
N ASP A 70 -15.10 -2.30 18.52
CA ASP A 70 -16.53 -2.54 18.40
C ASP A 70 -16.97 -3.87 19.07
N ASN A 71 -16.25 -4.29 20.12
CA ASN A 71 -16.42 -5.57 20.81
C ASN A 71 -16.08 -6.82 19.96
N SER A 72 -15.35 -6.66 18.85
CA SER A 72 -14.82 -7.79 18.07
C SER A 72 -13.28 -7.81 18.04
N ILE A 73 -12.72 -9.00 17.85
CA ILE A 73 -11.29 -9.20 17.58
C ILE A 73 -11.16 -9.84 16.20
N SER A 74 -10.76 -9.02 15.24
CA SER A 74 -10.67 -9.41 13.84
C SER A 74 -9.49 -8.74 13.16
N ALA A 75 -9.05 -9.31 12.05
CA ALA A 75 -8.17 -8.62 11.14
C ALA A 75 -8.58 -8.88 9.70
N LYS A 76 -8.47 -7.87 8.86
CA LYS A 76 -8.68 -7.97 7.42
C LYS A 76 -7.35 -7.75 6.73
N LEU A 77 -6.92 -8.72 5.94
CA LEU A 77 -5.77 -8.59 5.04
C LEU A 77 -6.29 -8.57 3.60
N VAL A 78 -5.87 -7.58 2.83
CA VAL A 78 -6.05 -7.57 1.39
C VAL A 78 -4.67 -7.60 0.76
N ILE A 79 -4.39 -8.64 -0.03
CA ILE A 79 -3.09 -8.86 -0.66
C ILE A 79 -3.30 -9.43 -2.05
N ASP A 80 -2.64 -8.84 -3.05
CA ASP A 80 -2.82 -9.19 -4.47
C ASP A 80 -4.30 -9.25 -4.91
N GLY A 81 -5.13 -8.37 -4.32
CA GLY A 81 -6.58 -8.29 -4.57
C GLY A 81 -7.45 -9.34 -3.86
N ILE A 82 -6.84 -10.29 -3.14
CA ILE A 82 -7.53 -11.33 -2.37
C ILE A 82 -7.78 -10.83 -0.95
N ILE A 83 -9.00 -11.05 -0.45
CA ILE A 83 -9.41 -10.69 0.90
C ILE A 83 -9.32 -11.92 1.81
N TYR A 84 -8.64 -11.78 2.93
CA TYR A 84 -8.61 -12.74 4.02
C TYR A 84 -9.16 -12.10 5.29
N ASP A 85 -10.24 -12.67 5.82
CA ASP A 85 -10.83 -12.26 7.09
C ASP A 85 -10.34 -13.21 8.19
N PHE A 86 -9.55 -12.67 9.11
CA PHE A 86 -8.99 -13.37 10.26
C PHE A 86 -9.79 -13.10 11.51
N THR A 87 -9.87 -14.11 12.37
CA THR A 87 -10.50 -13.99 13.69
C THR A 87 -9.60 -14.57 14.78
N SER A 88 -9.93 -14.24 16.03
CA SER A 88 -9.36 -14.86 17.22
C SER A 88 -10.44 -15.04 18.27
N SER A 89 -10.41 -16.17 18.99
CA SER A 89 -11.31 -16.44 20.12
C SER A 89 -10.73 -16.00 21.47
N GLN A 90 -9.53 -15.38 21.47
CA GLN A 90 -8.89 -14.93 22.70
C GLN A 90 -9.69 -13.82 23.37
N THR A 91 -9.78 -13.87 24.70
CA THR A 91 -10.30 -12.74 25.49
C THR A 91 -9.16 -11.81 25.86
N ILE A 92 -9.26 -10.54 25.47
CA ILE A 92 -8.23 -9.53 25.71
C ILE A 92 -8.72 -8.51 26.73
N GLN A 93 -7.86 -8.17 27.68
CA GLN A 93 -8.13 -7.12 28.68
C GLN A 93 -7.62 -5.77 28.18
N GLN A 94 -8.38 -4.70 28.44
CA GLN A 94 -7.96 -3.34 28.15
C GLN A 94 -6.80 -2.93 29.06
N ASN A 95 -5.91 -2.08 28.55
CA ASN A 95 -4.73 -1.54 29.22
C ASN A 95 -3.70 -2.60 29.64
N GLN A 96 -3.60 -3.69 28.87
CA GLN A 96 -2.62 -4.75 29.07
C GLN A 96 -1.82 -5.02 27.80
N GLN A 97 -0.54 -5.35 27.95
CA GLN A 97 0.25 -5.83 26.81
C GLN A 97 -0.43 -7.09 26.27
N THR A 98 -0.64 -7.11 24.96
CA THR A 98 -1.51 -8.09 24.32
C THR A 98 -0.77 -8.80 23.21
N THR A 99 -0.95 -10.12 23.13
CA THR A 99 -0.55 -10.96 22.00
C THR A 99 -1.79 -11.69 21.49
N ILE A 100 -2.11 -11.54 20.20
CA ILE A 100 -3.26 -12.17 19.54
C ILE A 100 -2.77 -13.04 18.41
N TYR A 101 -3.23 -14.29 18.39
CA TYR A 101 -3.07 -15.20 17.27
C TYR A 101 -4.31 -15.14 16.39
N PHE A 102 -4.11 -14.76 15.14
CA PHE A 102 -5.14 -14.61 14.12
C PHE A 102 -5.06 -15.77 13.14
N VAL A 103 -6.22 -16.34 12.78
CA VAL A 103 -6.32 -17.44 11.81
C VAL A 103 -7.40 -17.19 10.77
N SER A 104 -7.17 -17.65 9.53
CA SER A 104 -8.11 -17.63 8.41
C SER A 104 -7.78 -18.73 7.40
N GLU A 105 -8.60 -19.78 7.31
CA GLU A 105 -8.49 -20.84 6.28
C GLU A 105 -7.07 -21.35 5.99
N GLY A 106 -6.32 -21.73 7.03
CA GLY A 106 -4.94 -22.23 6.90
C GLY A 106 -3.86 -21.14 6.87
N ASN A 107 -4.24 -19.86 6.85
CA ASN A 107 -3.35 -18.72 7.02
C ASN A 107 -3.35 -18.26 8.49
N SER A 108 -2.25 -17.68 8.94
CA SER A 108 -2.13 -17.14 10.29
C SER A 108 -1.10 -16.03 10.43
N PHE A 109 -1.23 -15.24 11.49
CA PHE A 109 -0.15 -14.39 11.98
C PHE A 109 -0.31 -14.10 13.47
N THR A 110 0.78 -13.69 14.12
CA THR A 110 0.77 -13.23 15.51
C THR A 110 0.88 -11.70 15.55
N TYR A 111 -0.08 -11.06 16.20
CA TYR A 111 -0.07 -9.63 16.49
C TYR A 111 0.33 -9.39 17.95
N ARG A 112 1.15 -8.37 18.22
CA ARG A 112 1.47 -7.93 19.57
C ARG A 112 1.44 -6.41 19.67
N VAL A 113 1.00 -5.90 20.82
CA VAL A 113 0.99 -4.46 21.13
C VAL A 113 1.18 -4.21 22.62
N SER A 114 1.74 -3.06 22.96
CA SER A 114 1.83 -2.61 24.35
C SER A 114 0.46 -2.28 24.94
N ALA A 115 0.40 -2.13 26.26
CA ALA A 115 -0.80 -1.75 27.01
C ALA A 115 -1.44 -0.43 26.55
N THR A 116 -0.63 0.49 26.03
CA THR A 116 -1.07 1.82 25.56
C THR A 116 -1.41 1.85 24.07
N GLY A 117 -1.38 0.70 23.40
CA GLY A 117 -1.60 0.63 21.94
C GLY A 117 -0.40 1.10 21.10
N THR A 118 0.75 1.35 21.73
CA THR A 118 1.98 1.74 21.02
C THR A 118 2.81 0.51 20.64
N ASN A 119 3.72 0.68 19.68
CA ASN A 119 4.62 -0.35 19.18
C ASN A 119 3.91 -1.65 18.73
N PRO A 120 2.90 -1.57 17.85
CA PRO A 120 2.30 -2.78 17.29
C PRO A 120 3.32 -3.51 16.40
N THR A 121 3.39 -4.83 16.54
CA THR A 121 4.29 -5.71 15.77
C THR A 121 3.52 -6.93 15.26
N VAL A 122 3.94 -7.44 14.11
CA VAL A 122 3.43 -8.69 13.54
C VAL A 122 4.59 -9.66 13.33
N SER A 123 4.37 -10.93 13.67
CA SER A 123 5.34 -12.02 13.53
C SER A 123 4.65 -13.33 13.16
N ASN A 124 5.42 -14.38 12.90
CA ASN A 124 4.91 -15.72 12.56
C ASN A 124 3.87 -15.66 11.43
N ILE A 125 4.17 -14.88 10.38
CA ILE A 125 3.27 -14.69 9.25
C ILE A 125 3.34 -15.95 8.38
N ASP A 126 2.20 -16.61 8.24
CA ASP A 126 1.99 -17.76 7.37
C ASP A 126 0.78 -17.47 6.48
N ILE A 127 1.03 -16.91 5.30
CA ILE A 127 0.01 -16.62 4.30
C ILE A 127 0.38 -17.39 3.04
N SER A 128 -0.52 -18.27 2.61
CA SER A 128 -0.33 -19.13 1.45
C SER A 128 0.01 -18.32 0.21
N GLY A 129 1.11 -18.65 -0.46
CA GLY A 129 1.59 -17.93 -1.65
C GLY A 129 2.45 -16.69 -1.38
N HIS A 130 2.61 -16.26 -0.12
CA HIS A 130 3.37 -15.06 0.23
C HIS A 130 4.48 -15.34 1.26
N PRO A 131 5.49 -16.17 0.91
CA PRO A 131 6.55 -16.52 1.83
C PRO A 131 7.41 -15.30 2.20
N ASN A 132 7.90 -15.32 3.45
CA ASN A 132 8.75 -14.27 4.03
C ASN A 132 8.08 -12.90 4.12
N ALA A 133 6.75 -12.80 4.04
CA ALA A 133 6.05 -11.53 4.18
C ALA A 133 6.41 -10.81 5.50
N ALA A 134 6.47 -9.48 5.44
CA ALA A 134 6.65 -8.60 6.58
C ALA A 134 5.48 -7.62 6.64
N ILE A 135 5.02 -7.25 7.82
CA ILE A 135 3.93 -6.30 8.02
C ILE A 135 4.38 -5.21 8.98
N ILE A 136 4.15 -3.95 8.60
CA ILE A 136 4.22 -2.81 9.52
C ILE A 136 2.82 -2.32 9.85
N LEU A 137 2.61 -2.02 11.12
CA LEU A 137 1.37 -1.45 11.64
C LEU A 137 1.62 -0.09 12.30
N VAL A 138 0.56 0.72 12.33
CA VAL A 138 0.40 1.94 13.13
C VAL A 138 -1.01 1.93 13.72
N LYS A 139 -1.14 2.40 14.96
CA LYS A 139 -2.44 2.59 15.60
C LYS A 139 -3.14 3.80 15.00
N GLU A 140 -4.39 3.63 14.58
CA GLU A 140 -5.28 4.74 14.27
C GLU A 140 -5.90 5.27 15.56
N THR A 141 -5.94 6.59 15.72
CA THR A 141 -6.62 7.27 16.83
C THR A 141 -7.85 8.01 16.30
N SER A 142 -8.78 8.36 17.19
CA SER A 142 -10.00 9.07 16.81
C SER A 142 -9.77 10.41 16.11
N THR A 143 -8.56 10.97 16.24
CA THR A 143 -8.15 12.24 15.60
C THR A 143 -7.10 12.08 14.51
N THR A 144 -6.53 10.88 14.30
CA THR A 144 -5.44 10.66 13.35
C THR A 144 -5.75 9.49 12.44
N LEU A 145 -6.17 9.79 11.21
CA LEU A 145 -6.41 8.82 10.15
C LEU A 145 -5.08 8.20 9.70
N VAL A 146 -5.04 6.87 9.59
CA VAL A 146 -3.93 6.15 8.95
C VAL A 146 -4.37 5.73 7.54
N LYS A 147 -3.60 6.18 6.55
CA LYS A 147 -3.79 5.90 5.12
C LYS A 147 -2.73 4.91 4.65
N CYS A 148 -3.12 3.83 3.98
CA CYS A 148 -2.20 2.83 3.44
C CYS A 148 -2.00 3.03 1.94
N TYR A 149 -0.77 2.87 1.48
CA TYR A 149 -0.41 3.03 0.08
C TYR A 149 0.46 1.86 -0.37
N GLU A 150 0.22 1.44 -1.60
CA GLU A 150 0.98 0.41 -2.29
C GLU A 150 1.78 1.02 -3.43
N GLY A 151 3.02 0.58 -3.58
CA GLY A 151 3.97 1.22 -4.47
C GLY A 151 5.21 0.39 -4.78
N THR A 152 6.13 1.01 -5.50
CA THR A 152 7.38 0.41 -5.94
C THR A 152 8.53 1.42 -5.84
N PHE A 153 9.75 0.89 -5.89
CA PHE A 153 10.95 1.69 -6.09
C PHE A 153 11.80 1.06 -7.19
N SER A 154 12.62 1.87 -7.84
CA SER A 154 13.48 1.50 -8.97
C SER A 154 14.75 2.36 -8.98
N GLY A 155 15.71 2.05 -9.86
CA GLY A 155 17.02 2.72 -9.97
C GLY A 155 18.14 1.70 -9.88
N ASP A 156 19.14 1.97 -9.05
CA ASP A 156 20.24 1.04 -8.77
C ASP A 156 19.80 -0.19 -7.96
N ASP A 157 18.62 -0.13 -7.33
CA ASP A 157 17.89 -1.26 -6.77
C ASP A 157 16.40 -1.13 -7.10
N THR A 158 15.66 -2.23 -7.03
CA THR A 158 14.24 -2.27 -7.43
C THR A 158 13.43 -3.22 -6.57
N GLY A 159 12.16 -2.89 -6.38
CA GLY A 159 11.23 -3.72 -5.64
C GLY A 159 9.96 -3.02 -5.20
N ILE A 160 9.33 -3.58 -4.17
CA ILE A 160 8.08 -3.10 -3.60
C ILE A 160 8.38 -2.00 -2.57
N PHE A 161 7.53 -0.99 -2.53
CA PHE A 161 7.59 0.11 -1.57
C PHE A 161 6.19 0.49 -1.11
N ASN A 162 5.80 0.02 0.07
CA ASN A 162 4.49 0.29 0.63
C ASN A 162 4.62 1.22 1.85
N ALA A 163 3.65 2.11 2.03
CA ALA A 163 3.75 3.19 3.00
C ALA A 163 2.46 3.47 3.77
N LEU A 164 2.62 3.98 4.98
CA LEU A 164 1.60 4.48 5.87
C LEU A 164 1.81 5.98 6.05
N PHE A 165 0.75 6.76 5.85
CA PHE A 165 0.72 8.19 6.15
C PHE A 165 -0.30 8.45 7.25
N TYR A 166 0.11 9.16 8.31
CA TYR A 166 -0.72 9.42 9.47
C TYR A 166 -0.28 10.69 10.19
N GLY A 167 -1.19 11.64 10.37
CA GLY A 167 -0.82 12.99 10.79
C GLY A 167 0.26 13.58 9.88
N ASN A 168 1.39 14.00 10.45
CA ASN A 168 2.56 14.49 9.72
C ASN A 168 3.67 13.45 9.59
N MET A 169 3.36 12.16 9.74
CA MET A 169 4.33 11.07 9.75
C MET A 169 4.19 10.20 8.51
N ILE A 170 5.33 9.63 8.09
CA ILE A 170 5.40 8.53 7.14
C ILE A 170 6.13 7.36 7.79
N LYS A 171 5.60 6.16 7.60
CA LYS A 171 6.29 4.90 7.89
C LYS A 171 6.16 4.01 6.68
N GLY A 172 7.24 3.47 6.17
CA GLY A 172 7.21 2.63 4.98
C GLY A 172 8.07 1.40 5.11
N GLN A 173 7.77 0.44 4.26
CA GLN A 173 8.45 -0.83 4.19
C GLN A 173 8.73 -1.16 2.74
N ALA A 174 10.00 -1.29 2.43
CA ALA A 174 10.47 -1.70 1.12
C ALA A 174 10.99 -3.14 1.16
N ARG A 175 10.85 -3.85 0.04
CA ARG A 175 11.47 -5.16 -0.18
C ARG A 175 12.04 -5.20 -1.58
N ASN A 176 13.34 -5.43 -1.71
CA ASN A 176 13.96 -5.56 -3.03
C ASN A 176 13.80 -6.97 -3.61
N VAL A 177 14.19 -7.14 -4.88
CA VAL A 177 14.17 -8.43 -5.59
C VAL A 177 15.09 -9.50 -4.97
N LYS A 178 16.00 -9.12 -4.06
CA LYS A 178 16.88 -10.01 -3.29
C LYS A 178 16.27 -10.42 -1.94
N ASN A 179 15.01 -10.03 -1.67
CA ASN A 179 14.29 -10.26 -0.42
C ASN A 179 14.84 -9.52 0.80
N GLU A 180 15.61 -8.45 0.59
CA GLU A 180 16.07 -7.57 1.67
C GLU A 180 14.99 -6.56 2.03
N TYR A 181 14.77 -6.37 3.33
CA TYR A 181 13.77 -5.45 3.85
C TYR A 181 14.39 -4.15 4.35
N PHE A 182 13.68 -3.05 4.10
CA PHE A 182 14.06 -1.73 4.56
C PHE A 182 12.86 -1.05 5.21
N ILE A 183 13.01 -0.59 6.44
CA ILE A 183 12.00 0.24 7.10
C ILE A 183 12.43 1.69 6.98
N LEU A 184 11.50 2.55 6.62
CA LEU A 184 11.69 4.00 6.70
C LEU A 184 10.75 4.61 7.73
N ASN A 185 11.24 5.63 8.39
CA ASN A 185 10.45 6.51 9.23
C ASN A 185 10.80 7.95 8.85
N GLY A 186 9.80 8.82 8.86
CA GLY A 186 10.00 10.22 8.52
C GLY A 186 8.78 11.06 8.76
N THR A 187 8.83 12.25 8.19
CA THR A 187 7.79 13.26 8.31
C THR A 187 7.29 13.71 6.95
N VAL A 188 6.09 14.27 6.94
CA VAL A 188 5.49 14.95 5.80
C VAL A 188 5.07 16.34 6.25
N THR A 189 5.66 17.37 5.66
CA THR A 189 5.37 18.78 5.97
C THR A 189 5.15 19.53 4.68
N ASN A 190 4.04 20.26 4.54
CA ASN A 190 3.67 20.97 3.30
C ASN A 190 3.77 20.06 2.07
N ASN A 191 3.24 18.83 2.18
CA ASN A 191 3.29 17.79 1.16
C ASN A 191 4.70 17.28 0.81
N GLN A 192 5.76 17.74 1.49
CA GLN A 192 7.14 17.26 1.27
C GLN A 192 7.45 16.11 2.21
N ILE A 193 7.89 14.99 1.65
CA ILE A 193 8.36 13.81 2.36
C ILE A 193 9.83 14.01 2.72
N SER A 194 10.15 13.84 4.00
CA SER A 194 11.51 13.76 4.50
C SER A 194 11.62 12.54 5.41
N ALA A 195 12.22 11.47 4.90
CA ALA A 195 12.35 10.20 5.61
C ALA A 195 13.73 9.58 5.46
N SER A 196 14.07 8.70 6.41
CA SER A 196 15.32 7.93 6.42
C SER A 196 15.02 6.46 6.70
N GLY A 197 15.77 5.59 6.03
CA GLY A 197 15.70 4.14 6.13
C GLY A 197 16.61 3.56 7.21
N SER A 198 16.30 2.34 7.65
CA SER A 198 17.01 1.58 8.68
C SER A 198 18.13 0.68 8.14
N ALA A 199 18.53 0.83 6.88
CA ALA A 199 19.72 0.13 6.38
C ALA A 199 20.95 0.52 7.22
N SER A 200 21.96 -0.37 7.31
CA SER A 200 23.23 -0.13 8.02
C SER A 200 23.98 1.14 7.57
N SER A 201 23.57 1.73 6.45
CA SER A 201 24.10 2.95 5.84
C SER A 201 23.11 4.13 5.77
N GLY A 202 21.86 3.97 6.22
CA GLY A 202 20.89 5.07 6.35
C GLY A 202 20.44 5.71 5.03
N ALA A 203 19.76 4.96 4.15
CA ALA A 203 19.19 5.52 2.92
C ALA A 203 18.24 6.70 3.24
N THR A 204 18.24 7.74 2.41
CA THR A 204 17.33 8.89 2.52
C THR A 204 16.26 8.83 1.45
N TYR A 205 15.06 9.29 1.78
CA TYR A 205 13.89 9.32 0.91
C TYR A 205 13.30 10.72 0.95
N GLN A 206 13.27 11.36 -0.22
CA GLN A 206 12.73 12.71 -0.40
C GLN A 206 11.71 12.68 -1.53
N GLY A 207 10.55 13.30 -1.32
CA GLY A 207 9.46 13.21 -2.29
C GLY A 207 8.29 14.10 -1.96
N ILE A 208 7.18 13.87 -2.65
CA ILE A 208 5.96 14.65 -2.54
C ILE A 208 4.79 13.70 -2.31
N LEU A 209 3.93 14.03 -1.36
CA LEU A 209 2.60 13.44 -1.20
C LEU A 209 1.58 14.35 -1.90
N ASN A 210 0.92 13.85 -2.95
CA ASN A 210 -0.09 14.59 -3.68
C ASN A 210 -1.45 13.86 -3.60
N GLY A 211 -2.25 14.22 -2.59
CA GLY A 211 -3.54 13.59 -2.35
C GLY A 211 -3.39 12.10 -2.05
N ASN A 212 -3.86 11.26 -2.97
CA ASN A 212 -3.85 9.79 -2.87
C ASN A 212 -2.69 9.14 -3.63
N SER A 213 -1.65 9.90 -3.99
CA SER A 213 -0.41 9.36 -4.56
C SER A 213 0.82 10.00 -3.93
N PHE A 214 1.94 9.29 -3.96
CA PHE A 214 3.24 9.84 -3.61
C PHE A 214 4.30 9.43 -4.62
N SER A 215 5.36 10.24 -4.73
CA SER A 215 6.55 9.90 -5.50
C SER A 215 7.77 10.67 -5.02
N GLY A 216 8.97 10.18 -5.35
CA GLY A 216 10.20 10.82 -4.93
C GLY A 216 11.46 10.09 -5.37
N ASN A 217 12.57 10.50 -4.78
CA ASN A 217 13.89 9.91 -4.98
C ASN A 217 14.40 9.31 -3.67
N TRP A 218 15.06 8.17 -3.79
CA TRP A 218 15.83 7.58 -2.71
C TRP A 218 17.31 7.62 -3.04
N SER A 219 18.16 7.72 -2.02
CA SER A 219 19.60 7.64 -2.18
C SER A 219 20.27 7.04 -0.96
N ASN A 220 21.38 6.34 -1.18
CA ASN A 220 22.23 5.81 -0.13
C ASN A 220 23.68 6.19 -0.45
N THR A 221 24.17 7.21 0.26
CA THR A 221 25.48 7.81 -0.01
C THR A 221 26.66 6.90 0.34
N VAL A 222 26.48 5.96 1.28
CA VAL A 222 27.54 5.00 1.65
C VAL A 222 27.82 4.03 0.52
N PHE A 223 26.79 3.64 -0.21
CA PHE A 223 26.91 2.70 -1.33
C PHE A 223 26.93 3.40 -2.71
N ASN A 224 26.76 4.73 -2.73
CA ASN A 224 26.64 5.53 -3.95
C ASN A 224 25.57 4.97 -4.91
N ILE A 225 24.40 4.65 -4.36
CA ILE A 225 23.24 4.16 -5.10
C ILE A 225 22.05 5.10 -4.94
N GLN A 226 21.19 5.16 -5.94
CA GLN A 226 20.04 6.03 -5.97
C GLN A 226 18.93 5.51 -6.88
N GLY A 227 17.78 6.15 -6.79
CA GLY A 227 16.66 5.84 -7.64
C GLY A 227 15.40 6.60 -7.30
N THR A 228 14.27 6.09 -7.78
CA THR A 228 12.94 6.67 -7.60
C THR A 228 12.00 5.75 -6.86
N PHE A 229 10.98 6.30 -6.22
CA PHE A 229 9.87 5.56 -5.63
C PHE A 229 8.53 6.23 -5.95
N SER A 230 7.45 5.46 -5.96
CA SER A 230 6.09 5.97 -6.08
C SER A 230 5.06 4.98 -5.55
N GLY A 231 3.85 5.46 -5.26
CA GLY A 231 2.74 4.61 -4.84
C GLY A 231 1.40 5.35 -4.80
N ASN A 232 0.32 4.58 -4.68
CA ASN A 232 -1.05 5.08 -4.62
C ASN A 232 -1.75 4.54 -3.39
N ARG A 233 -2.70 5.33 -2.87
CA ARG A 233 -3.51 4.95 -1.72
C ARG A 233 -4.36 3.74 -2.08
N THR A 234 -4.43 2.78 -1.16
CA THR A 234 -5.29 1.60 -1.26
C THR A 234 -6.21 1.44 -0.05
N PHE A 235 -5.98 2.22 1.02
CA PHE A 235 -6.85 2.30 2.21
C PHE A 235 -6.83 3.68 2.87
#